data_AF-A0A355BQD1-F1
#
_entry.id   AF-A0A355BQD1-F1
#
_cell.length_a   1.000
_cell.length_b   1.000
_cell.length_c   1.000
_cell.angle_alpha   90.00
_cell.angle_beta   90.00
_cell.angle_gamma   90.00
#
_symmetry.space_group_name_H-M   'P 1'
#
loop_
_entity.id
_entity.type
_entity.pdbx_description
1 polymer ?
#
loop_
_entity_poly.entity_id
_entity_poly.type
_entity_poly.pdbx_seq_one_letter_code
_entity_poly.pdbx_strand_id
1 'polypeptide(L)'
;MTVTRTSLKFRIIFLLLLIPSLVFGQKTLVLQDKTYEPQIRSVQCYPNQASEGNQLLPPVARMDIQNLMLEFDDLQEQRSNYYARLIHCNADWSASTLMDLDFLHDYNETTINDYSFF
;
A
#
# COMPACT_ATOMS: atom_id res chain seq x y z
N MET A 1 -8.80 45.18 -42.21
CA MET A 1 -7.93 44.08 -41.74
C MET A 1 -7.58 44.33 -40.29
N THR A 2 -8.37 43.81 -39.35
CA THR A 2 -8.14 43.94 -37.91
C THR A 2 -7.57 42.63 -37.39
N VAL A 3 -6.25 42.60 -37.18
CA VAL A 3 -5.58 41.49 -36.52
C VAL A 3 -6.02 41.49 -35.06
N THR A 4 -6.78 40.49 -34.67
CA THR A 4 -7.22 40.28 -33.29
C THR A 4 -5.99 39.99 -32.43
N ARG A 5 -5.60 40.97 -31.62
CA ARG A 5 -4.54 40.86 -30.61
C ARG A 5 -5.06 39.98 -29.48
N THR A 6 -5.15 38.67 -29.70
CA THR A 6 -5.51 37.69 -28.67
C THR A 6 -4.49 37.81 -27.53
N SER A 7 -4.94 38.20 -26.35
CA SER A 7 -4.04 38.57 -25.25
C SER A 7 -3.20 37.39 -24.79
N LEU A 8 -1.87 37.59 -24.70
CA LEU A 8 -0.90 36.61 -24.20
C LEU A 8 -1.31 36.04 -22.82
N LYS A 9 -2.01 36.85 -22.02
CA LYS A 9 -2.59 36.49 -20.72
C LYS A 9 -3.61 35.36 -20.80
N PHE A 10 -4.45 35.33 -21.83
CA PHE A 10 -5.47 34.29 -21.99
C PHE A 10 -4.85 32.92 -22.32
N ARG A 11 -3.72 32.91 -23.05
CA ARG A 11 -2.94 31.68 -23.32
C ARG A 11 -2.23 31.16 -22.06
N ILE A 12 -1.70 32.05 -21.22
CA ILE A 12 -1.05 31.67 -19.94
C ILE A 12 -2.05 31.07 -18.96
N ILE A 13 -3.25 31.66 -18.85
CA ILE A 13 -4.33 31.16 -17.98
C ILE A 13 -4.80 29.76 -18.44
N PHE A 14 -4.94 29.56 -19.76
CA PHE A 14 -5.28 28.25 -20.33
C PHE A 14 -4.18 27.20 -20.09
N LEU A 15 -2.90 27.59 -20.17
CA LEU A 15 -1.75 26.71 -19.88
C LEU A 15 -1.70 26.30 -18.40
N LEU A 16 -2.02 27.20 -17.46
CA LEU A 16 -2.08 26.95 -16.02
C LEU A 16 -3.23 26.01 -15.61
N LEU A 17 -4.34 26.02 -16.36
CA LEU A 17 -5.50 25.14 -16.14
C LEU A 17 -5.28 23.68 -16.60
N LEU A 18 -4.25 23.41 -17.42
CA LEU A 18 -3.88 22.06 -17.90
C LEU A 18 -2.87 21.33 -17.00
N ILE A 19 -2.29 22.03 -16.01
CA ILE A 19 -1.31 21.47 -15.07
C ILE A 19 -1.91 20.43 -14.10
N PRO A 20 -3.14 20.58 -13.53
CA PRO A 20 -3.64 19.61 -12.56
C PRO A 20 -4.00 18.25 -13.16
N SER A 21 -4.23 18.16 -14.48
CA SER A 21 -4.46 16.90 -15.19
C SER A 21 -3.20 16.05 -15.41
N LEU A 22 -2.02 16.49 -14.94
CA LEU A 22 -0.78 15.70 -15.02
C LEU A 22 -0.45 14.95 -13.72
N VAL A 23 -1.23 15.13 -12.65
CA VAL A 23 -1.01 14.48 -11.34
C VAL A 23 -1.80 13.16 -11.24
N PHE A 24 -1.82 12.37 -12.31
CA PHE A 24 -2.34 11.00 -12.28
C PHE A 24 -1.19 10.04 -12.00
N GLY A 25 -0.93 9.75 -10.72
CA GLY A 25 0.13 8.81 -10.35
C GLY A 25 0.21 8.45 -8.87
N GLN A 26 -0.34 9.29 -7.98
CA GLN A 26 -0.33 8.99 -6.56
C GLN A 26 -1.40 7.94 -6.23
N LYS A 27 -0.94 6.76 -5.80
CA LYS A 27 -1.82 5.72 -5.25
C LYS A 27 -2.44 6.24 -3.96
N THR A 28 -3.76 6.16 -3.86
CA THR A 28 -4.48 6.48 -2.62
C THR A 28 -4.50 5.22 -1.76
N LEU A 29 -3.91 5.30 -0.57
CA LEU A 29 -3.96 4.23 0.41
C LEU A 29 -5.40 4.06 0.90
N VAL A 30 -5.91 2.84 0.83
CA VAL A 30 -7.14 2.39 1.49
C VAL A 30 -6.79 1.32 2.52
N LEU A 31 -7.47 1.33 3.66
CA LEU A 31 -7.25 0.41 4.79
C LEU A 31 -8.15 -0.83 4.66
N GLN A 32 -8.11 -1.43 3.48
CA GLN A 32 -8.84 -2.63 3.10
C GLN A 32 -7.89 -3.51 2.27
N ASP A 33 -8.21 -4.80 2.14
CA ASP A 33 -7.43 -5.70 1.29
C ASP A 33 -7.37 -5.17 -0.14
N LYS A 34 -6.17 -4.79 -0.57
CA LYS A 34 -5.91 -4.20 -1.88
C LYS A 34 -4.45 -4.37 -2.30
N THR A 35 -4.27 -4.93 -3.49
CA THR A 35 -3.00 -4.94 -4.20
C THR A 35 -2.91 -3.74 -5.14
N TYR A 36 -1.83 -2.96 -5.06
CA TYR A 36 -1.63 -1.74 -5.87
C TYR A 36 -0.73 -1.95 -7.09
N GLU A 37 0.18 -2.93 -7.01
CA GLU A 37 1.15 -3.21 -8.06
C GLU A 37 0.72 -4.43 -8.87
N PRO A 38 0.67 -4.36 -10.21
CA PRO A 38 0.19 -5.46 -11.04
C PRO A 38 1.10 -6.69 -11.05
N GLN A 39 2.39 -6.52 -10.70
CA GLN A 39 3.35 -7.62 -10.54
C GLN A 39 3.20 -8.37 -9.23
N ILE A 40 2.59 -7.76 -8.21
CA ILE A 40 2.36 -8.40 -6.92
C ILE A 40 1.14 -9.30 -7.06
N ARG A 41 1.31 -10.59 -6.81
CA ARG A 41 0.27 -11.60 -6.97
C ARG A 41 0.22 -12.53 -5.77
N SER A 42 -0.85 -13.33 -5.71
CA SER A 42 -1.04 -14.36 -4.69
C SER A 42 -0.91 -13.86 -3.24
N VAL A 43 -1.30 -12.60 -2.98
CA VAL A 43 -1.21 -12.03 -1.63
C VAL A 43 -2.11 -12.82 -0.69
N GLN A 44 -1.54 -13.37 0.38
CA GLN A 44 -2.25 -14.13 1.40
C GLN A 44 -1.78 -13.69 2.78
N CYS A 45 -2.72 -13.63 3.73
CA CYS A 45 -2.43 -13.42 5.13
C CYS A 45 -3.23 -14.43 5.96
N TYR A 46 -2.54 -15.23 6.77
CA TYR A 46 -3.18 -16.31 7.53
C TYR A 46 -2.39 -16.68 8.80
N PRO A 47 -3.00 -17.39 9.77
CA PRO A 47 -2.29 -17.84 10.97
C PRO A 47 -1.24 -18.90 10.63
N ASN A 48 0.02 -18.65 10.97
CA ASN A 48 1.12 -19.61 10.85
C ASN A 48 1.05 -20.64 11.99
N GLN A 49 0.30 -21.72 11.80
CA GLN A 49 0.23 -22.85 12.72
C GLN A 49 0.59 -24.15 12.00
N ALA A 50 0.90 -25.21 12.74
CA ALA A 50 1.33 -26.50 12.18
C ALA A 50 0.18 -27.34 11.56
N SER A 51 -1.04 -26.81 11.53
CA SER A 51 -2.22 -27.51 11.03
C SER A 51 -2.38 -27.36 9.52
N GLU A 52 -2.72 -28.46 8.84
CA GLU A 52 -3.05 -28.44 7.41
C GLU A 52 -4.27 -27.53 7.14
N GLY A 53 -4.20 -26.72 6.08
CA GLY A 53 -5.32 -25.87 5.64
C GLY A 53 -5.36 -24.45 6.22
N ASN A 54 -4.34 -24.02 6.97
CA ASN A 54 -4.32 -22.67 7.57
C ASN A 54 -4.43 -21.52 6.57
N GLN A 55 -3.95 -21.70 5.34
CA GLN A 55 -4.08 -20.72 4.24
C GLN A 55 -5.53 -20.36 3.91
N LEU A 56 -6.51 -21.17 4.34
CA LEU A 56 -7.93 -20.92 4.15
C LEU A 56 -8.59 -20.20 5.34
N LEU A 57 -7.85 -19.98 6.43
CA LEU A 57 -8.36 -19.31 7.62
C LEU A 57 -8.28 -17.78 7.45
N PRO A 58 -9.21 -17.03 8.10
CA PRO A 58 -9.10 -15.58 8.11
C PRO A 58 -7.82 -15.12 8.82
N PRO A 59 -7.28 -13.93 8.50
CA PRO A 59 -6.07 -13.37 9.10
C PRO A 59 -6.31 -12.87 10.53
N VAL A 60 -6.66 -13.78 11.43
CA VAL A 60 -6.96 -13.48 12.84
C VAL A 60 -6.01 -14.30 13.72
N ALA A 61 -5.21 -13.60 14.51
CA ALA A 61 -4.33 -14.21 15.50
C ALA A 61 -4.71 -13.75 16.91
N ARG A 62 -4.40 -14.58 17.90
CA ARG A 62 -4.49 -14.17 19.30
C ARG A 62 -3.37 -13.18 19.64
N MET A 63 -3.69 -12.19 20.46
CA MET A 63 -2.76 -11.12 20.82
C MET A 63 -1.48 -11.61 21.53
N ASP A 64 -1.54 -12.76 22.20
CA ASP A 64 -0.41 -13.41 22.88
C ASP A 64 0.43 -14.31 21.97
N ILE A 65 -0.04 -14.63 20.77
CA ILE A 65 0.65 -15.54 19.83
C ILE A 65 1.24 -14.76 18.64
N GLN A 66 0.51 -13.78 18.10
CA GLN A 66 0.95 -12.88 17.02
C GLN A 66 1.64 -13.59 15.83
N ASN A 67 1.05 -14.68 15.35
CA ASN A 67 1.65 -15.57 14.35
C ASN A 67 1.07 -15.40 12.94
N LEU A 68 0.69 -14.21 12.51
CA LEU A 68 0.22 -14.03 11.14
C LEU A 68 1.40 -14.14 10.17
N MET A 69 1.20 -14.90 9.09
CA MET A 69 2.11 -14.99 7.95
C MET A 69 1.52 -14.19 6.80
N LEU A 70 2.33 -13.32 6.19
CA LEU A 70 2.02 -12.61 4.95
C LEU A 70 2.91 -13.16 3.85
N GLU A 71 2.31 -13.68 2.79
CA GLU A 71 3.00 -14.18 1.60
C GLU A 71 2.48 -13.46 0.36
N PHE A 72 3.37 -13.25 -0.61
CA PHE A 72 3.03 -12.71 -1.92
C PHE A 72 4.12 -13.07 -2.93
N ASP A 73 3.75 -13.09 -4.20
CA ASP A 73 4.67 -13.25 -5.32
C ASP A 73 4.98 -11.88 -5.93
N ASP A 74 6.24 -11.62 -6.23
CA ASP A 74 6.65 -10.54 -7.13
C ASP A 74 7.09 -11.14 -8.47
N LEU A 75 6.32 -10.89 -9.53
CA LEU A 75 6.56 -11.45 -10.86
C LEU A 75 7.65 -10.70 -11.65
N GLN A 76 8.34 -9.73 -11.06
CA GLN A 76 9.47 -9.06 -11.70
C GLN A 76 10.74 -9.90 -11.64
N GLU A 77 11.54 -9.82 -12.71
CA GLU A 77 12.86 -10.47 -12.77
C GLU A 77 13.85 -9.84 -11.79
N GLN A 78 13.77 -8.51 -11.63
CA GLN A 78 14.66 -7.78 -10.74
C GLN A 78 14.07 -7.71 -9.34
N ARG A 79 14.87 -8.11 -8.36
CA ARG A 79 14.51 -7.99 -6.94
C ARG A 79 14.25 -6.54 -6.54
N SER A 80 13.11 -6.32 -5.91
CA SER A 80 12.80 -5.11 -5.15
C SER A 80 13.02 -5.31 -3.66
N ASN A 81 13.31 -4.22 -2.94
CA ASN A 81 13.33 -4.22 -1.48
C ASN A 81 11.94 -3.92 -0.96
N TYR A 82 11.41 -4.80 -0.10
CA TYR A 82 10.10 -4.64 0.51
C TYR A 82 10.19 -4.35 2.00
N TYR A 83 9.26 -3.52 2.47
CA TYR A 83 9.14 -3.12 3.86
C TYR A 83 7.68 -3.32 4.28
N ALA A 84 7.47 -3.94 5.43
CA ALA A 84 6.17 -4.09 6.06
C ALA A 84 5.98 -3.02 7.13
N ARG A 85 4.78 -2.45 7.18
CA ARG A 85 4.32 -1.51 8.21
C ARG A 85 2.93 -1.90 8.66
N LEU A 86 2.67 -1.84 9.96
CA LEU A 86 1.35 -2.06 10.55
C LEU A 86 0.62 -0.72 10.69
N ILE A 87 -0.69 -0.70 10.40
CA ILE A 87 -1.53 0.48 10.61
C ILE A 87 -2.64 0.08 11.57
N HIS A 88 -2.63 0.63 12.78
CA HIS A 88 -3.69 0.38 13.75
C HIS A 88 -4.98 1.11 13.34
N CYS A 89 -6.08 0.37 13.26
CA CYS A 89 -7.39 0.87 12.85
C CYS A 89 -8.41 0.78 13.99
N ASN A 90 -9.43 1.63 13.95
CA ASN A 90 -10.63 1.48 14.76
C ASN A 90 -11.52 0.35 14.21
N ALA A 91 -12.58 -0.01 14.95
CA ALA A 91 -13.50 -1.09 14.56
C ALA A 91 -14.22 -0.86 13.21
N ASP A 92 -14.31 0.40 12.75
CA ASP A 92 -14.87 0.78 11.45
C ASP A 92 -13.83 0.84 10.32
N TRP A 93 -12.61 0.36 10.57
CA TRP A 93 -11.45 0.40 9.66
C TRP A 93 -10.94 1.81 9.31
N SER A 94 -11.33 2.84 10.06
CA SER A 94 -10.65 4.13 10.02
C SER A 94 -9.29 4.03 10.72
N ALA A 95 -8.29 4.78 10.24
CA ALA A 95 -7.01 4.88 10.95
C ALA A 95 -7.25 5.42 12.36
N SER A 96 -6.70 4.73 13.36
CA SER A 96 -6.76 5.22 14.74
C SER A 96 -5.82 6.42 14.95
N THR A 97 -6.00 7.13 16.05
CA THR A 97 -5.11 8.23 16.47
C THR A 97 -3.93 7.74 17.32
N LEU A 98 -3.78 6.42 17.52
CA LEU A 98 -2.69 5.85 18.30
C LEU A 98 -1.35 6.06 17.59
N MET A 99 -0.32 6.34 18.36
CA MET A 99 1.05 6.37 17.86
C MET A 99 1.59 4.94 17.75
N ASP A 100 2.59 4.74 16.88
CA ASP A 100 3.21 3.42 16.68
C ASP A 100 3.66 2.78 18.01
N LEU A 101 4.24 3.58 18.92
CA LEU A 101 4.71 3.15 20.24
C LEU A 101 3.59 2.78 21.23
N ASP A 102 2.33 3.12 20.93
CA ASP A 102 1.20 2.74 21.78
C ASP A 102 0.78 1.28 21.57
N PHE A 103 1.14 0.67 20.43
CA PHE A 103 0.78 -0.72 20.10
C PHE A 103 1.95 -1.60 19.65
N LEU A 104 3.14 -1.03 19.42
CA LEU A 104 4.38 -1.74 19.12
C LEU A 104 5.48 -1.35 20.09
N HIS A 105 6.30 -2.33 20.48
CA HIS A 105 7.51 -2.09 21.27
C HIS A 105 8.68 -1.62 20.38
N ASP A 106 8.66 -2.01 19.11
CA ASP A 106 9.72 -1.75 18.12
C ASP A 106 9.29 -0.73 17.06
N TYR A 107 10.25 -0.35 16.21
CA TYR A 107 9.99 0.54 15.07
C TYR A 107 9.04 -0.12 14.07
N ASN A 108 8.02 0.61 13.65
CA ASN A 108 6.94 0.13 12.77
C ASN A 108 7.34 0.17 11.28
N GLU A 109 8.46 -0.46 10.97
CA GLU A 109 8.94 -0.73 9.61
C GLU A 109 9.90 -1.91 9.67
N THR A 110 9.52 -3.03 9.05
CA THR A 110 10.31 -4.26 9.02
C THR A 110 10.72 -4.58 7.60
N THR A 111 12.01 -4.87 7.37
CA THR A 111 12.50 -5.32 6.07
C THR A 111 12.07 -6.77 5.80
N ILE A 112 11.54 -7.03 4.60
CA ILE A 112 11.19 -8.40 4.17
C ILE A 112 12.41 -9.03 3.50
N ASN A 113 13.11 -9.89 4.26
CA ASN A 113 14.35 -10.53 3.83
C ASN A 113 14.21 -12.03 3.59
N ASP A 114 13.06 -12.63 3.91
CA ASP A 114 12.77 -14.03 3.63
C ASP A 114 12.09 -14.14 2.26
N TYR A 115 12.78 -14.76 1.31
CA TYR A 115 12.34 -14.92 -0.07
C TYR A 115 13.12 -16.06 -0.71
N SER A 116 12.52 -16.70 -1.71
CA SER A 116 13.16 -17.69 -2.55
C SER A 116 12.86 -17.39 -4.01
N PHE A 117 13.81 -17.78 -4.87
CA PHE A 117 13.57 -17.86 -6.31
C PHE A 117 13.33 -19.32 -6.66
N PHE A 118 12.40 -19.57 -7.58
CA PHE A 118 12.18 -20.89 -8.15
C PHE A 118 13.18 -21.20 -9.26
#